data_AF-A0A7T7USD4-F1
#
_entry.id   AF-A0A7T7USD4-F1
#
_cell.length_a   1.000
_cell.length_b   1.000
_cell.length_c   1.000
_cell.angle_alpha   90.00
_cell.angle_beta   90.00
_cell.angle_gamma   90.00
#
_symmetry.space_group_name_H-M   'P 1'
#
loop_
_entity.id
_entity.type
_entity.pdbx_description
1 polymer ?
#
loop_
_entity_poly.entity_id
_entity_poly.type
_entity_poly.pdbx_seq_one_letter_code
_entity_poly.pdbx_strand_id
1 'polypeptide(L)'
;MEKFYKILLLDLEKKKYEIEYIDKKTKNFYMGGFALSLFFFNKNKNFKNPWMIFTSSIIEYKNPISKFIIMGKNNSGKIFYKNMGGVFSYFLKSNSYDGLILLNKSDFPVEIYIDKDKILFNENSNKNHSNSSTFNYLRKKYGDDLSSIYITNSTIKKDNLARLVEDKYRGCSKNLSNLLYEKNVISISVKKNNLRKINSPSIFKKNPNRQCDGCILGCFDKKFHEKENLFSIKNSYNDDDLEKLNKIKTRLDEYGIDIYGLSKSIEFSYKYLNHIYKFENLNIDQLDNITKKIVSDKKDEIYSDLACGRKYLEKKYKIKSLSDKKGKNMPKDYLKIIDSAGMCLFATNPKDLSNIVNTINELSNLNYSTCDVENLIKEIGKLESSLN
;
A
#
# COMPACT_ATOMS: atom_id res chain seq x y z
N MET A 1 -30.38 0.62 -13.26
CA MET A 1 -29.33 1.64 -13.53
C MET A 1 -28.03 0.94 -13.85
N GLU A 2 -27.37 1.31 -14.94
CA GLU A 2 -25.99 0.86 -15.19
C GLU A 2 -25.08 1.37 -14.07
N LYS A 3 -24.37 0.45 -13.40
CA LYS A 3 -23.44 0.83 -12.33
C LYS A 3 -22.15 1.37 -12.97
N PHE A 4 -21.98 2.68 -13.00
CA PHE A 4 -20.70 3.33 -13.32
C PHE A 4 -19.66 3.11 -12.21
N TYR A 5 -18.37 3.27 -12.52
CA TYR A 5 -17.33 3.35 -11.50
C TYR A 5 -17.20 4.82 -11.06
N LYS A 6 -17.49 5.12 -9.79
CA LYS A 6 -17.58 6.50 -9.28
C LYS A 6 -16.26 6.90 -8.62
N ILE A 7 -15.61 7.94 -9.13
CA ILE A 7 -14.35 8.46 -8.61
C ILE A 7 -14.60 9.79 -7.92
N LEU A 8 -14.13 9.92 -6.69
CA LEU A 8 -14.10 11.18 -5.95
C LEU A 8 -12.78 11.90 -6.24
N LEU A 9 -12.84 13.05 -6.91
CA LEU A 9 -11.68 13.89 -7.21
C LEU A 9 -11.64 15.04 -6.19
N LEU A 10 -10.56 15.17 -5.44
CA LEU A 10 -10.38 16.22 -4.45
C LEU A 10 -9.30 17.20 -4.92
N ASP A 11 -9.68 18.46 -5.11
CA ASP A 11 -8.75 19.56 -5.33
C ASP A 11 -8.33 20.11 -3.97
N LEU A 12 -7.08 19.82 -3.57
CA LEU A 12 -6.54 20.17 -2.24
C LEU A 12 -6.25 21.67 -2.07
N GLU A 13 -6.03 22.38 -3.18
CA GLU A 13 -5.77 23.81 -3.19
C GLU A 13 -7.10 24.56 -3.01
N LYS A 14 -8.11 24.19 -3.81
CA LYS A 14 -9.44 24.82 -3.75
C LYS A 14 -10.31 24.28 -2.63
N LYS A 15 -9.93 23.17 -1.98
CA LYS A 15 -10.72 22.43 -0.98
C LYS A 15 -12.12 22.08 -1.50
N LYS A 16 -12.17 21.64 -2.76
CA LYS A 16 -13.40 21.26 -3.45
C LYS A 16 -13.30 19.81 -3.92
N TYR A 17 -14.44 19.23 -4.22
CA TYR A 17 -14.50 17.92 -4.84
C TYR A 17 -15.40 17.89 -6.05
N GLU A 18 -15.10 16.97 -6.95
CA GLU A 18 -15.87 16.65 -8.14
C GLU A 18 -16.03 15.14 -8.25
N ILE A 19 -17.02 14.71 -9.02
CA ILE A 19 -17.27 13.29 -9.28
C ILE A 19 -17.00 13.01 -10.75
N GLU A 20 -16.10 12.07 -11.03
CA GLU A 20 -15.92 11.51 -12.36
C GLU A 20 -16.52 10.10 -12.42
N TYR A 21 -17.15 9.78 -13.53
CA TYR A 21 -17.70 8.45 -13.80
C TYR A 21 -16.92 7.77 -14.91
N ILE A 22 -16.58 6.49 -14.71
CA ILE A 22 -16.12 5.62 -15.78
C ILE A 22 -17.25 4.68 -16.17
N ASP A 23 -17.48 4.58 -17.48
CA ASP A 23 -18.51 3.76 -18.08
C ASP A 23 -18.32 2.26 -17.79
N LYS A 24 -19.41 1.51 -17.91
CA LYS A 24 -19.46 0.08 -17.60
C LYS A 24 -18.52 -0.75 -18.50
N LYS A 25 -18.38 -0.40 -19.78
CA LYS A 25 -17.52 -1.13 -20.72
C LYS A 25 -16.06 -0.97 -20.30
N THR A 26 -15.63 0.26 -20.06
CA THR A 26 -14.26 0.58 -19.62
C THR A 26 -13.95 -0.06 -18.27
N LYS A 27 -14.83 0.10 -17.27
CA LYS A 27 -14.56 -0.47 -15.94
C LYS A 27 -14.49 -2.00 -15.96
N ASN A 28 -15.28 -2.67 -16.81
CA ASN A 28 -15.28 -4.13 -16.92
C ASN A 28 -14.03 -4.59 -17.67
N PHE A 29 -13.63 -3.89 -18.73
CA PHE A 29 -12.41 -4.23 -19.46
C PHE A 29 -11.17 -4.14 -18.54
N TYR A 30 -11.05 -3.05 -17.77
CA TYR A 30 -9.88 -2.83 -16.91
C TYR A 30 -9.98 -3.45 -15.51
N MET A 31 -11.11 -4.07 -15.13
CA MET A 31 -11.35 -4.75 -13.85
C MET A 31 -11.22 -3.90 -12.56
N GLY A 32 -10.81 -2.62 -12.67
CA GLY A 32 -10.54 -1.74 -11.54
C GLY A 32 -9.05 -1.68 -11.19
N GLY A 33 -8.77 -1.41 -9.91
CA GLY A 33 -7.43 -1.53 -9.33
C GLY A 33 -6.32 -0.95 -10.20
N PHE A 34 -5.34 -1.79 -10.53
CA PHE A 34 -4.12 -1.37 -11.22
C PHE A 34 -4.37 -0.91 -12.65
N ALA A 35 -4.97 -1.75 -13.51
CA ALA A 35 -5.16 -1.39 -14.91
C ALA A 35 -6.08 -0.18 -15.10
N LEU A 36 -7.15 -0.07 -14.30
CA LEU A 36 -8.03 1.11 -14.39
C LEU A 36 -7.33 2.38 -13.92
N SER A 37 -6.45 2.28 -12.91
CA SER A 37 -5.63 3.42 -12.48
C SER A 37 -4.62 3.87 -13.56
N LEU A 38 -4.04 2.94 -14.33
CA LEU A 38 -3.17 3.26 -15.46
C LEU A 38 -3.96 3.92 -16.61
N PHE A 39 -5.13 3.37 -16.94
CA PHE A 39 -6.03 3.96 -17.92
C PHE A 39 -6.38 5.41 -17.54
N PHE A 40 -6.77 5.62 -16.28
CA PHE A 40 -7.08 6.96 -15.76
C PHE A 40 -5.89 7.91 -15.89
N PHE A 41 -4.69 7.45 -15.50
CA PHE A 41 -3.46 8.24 -15.62
C PHE A 41 -3.16 8.61 -17.08
N ASN A 42 -3.34 7.67 -18.00
CA ASN A 42 -3.07 7.88 -19.41
C ASN A 42 -4.09 8.82 -20.07
N LYS A 43 -5.35 8.80 -19.62
CA LYS A 43 -6.39 9.77 -20.02
C LYS A 43 -6.08 11.17 -19.48
N ASN A 44 -5.53 11.26 -18.27
CA ASN A 44 -5.30 12.52 -17.54
C ASN A 44 -3.80 12.83 -17.34
N LYS A 45 -2.98 12.70 -18.39
CA LYS A 45 -1.51 12.89 -18.29
C LYS A 45 -1.09 14.28 -17.83
N ASN A 46 -1.95 15.27 -18.04
CA ASN A 46 -1.78 16.66 -17.66
C ASN A 46 -1.86 16.88 -16.14
N PHE A 47 -2.46 15.95 -15.38
CA PHE A 47 -2.48 16.06 -13.92
C PHE A 47 -1.06 16.00 -13.37
N LYS A 48 -0.67 17.09 -12.71
CA LYS A 48 0.60 17.18 -12.00
C LYS A 48 0.48 16.36 -10.73
N ASN A 49 1.47 15.50 -10.51
CA ASN A 49 1.70 14.70 -9.31
C ASN A 49 0.46 14.10 -8.60
N PRO A 50 -0.56 13.54 -9.29
CA PRO A 50 -1.76 13.06 -8.61
C PRO A 50 -1.43 11.87 -7.70
N TRP A 51 -2.23 11.71 -6.65
CA TRP A 51 -2.18 10.59 -5.72
C TRP A 51 -3.57 9.94 -5.67
N MET A 52 -3.64 8.62 -5.82
CA MET A 52 -4.89 7.95 -6.18
C MET A 52 -5.07 6.64 -5.44
N ILE A 53 -6.32 6.31 -5.14
CA ILE A 53 -6.80 4.99 -4.70
C ILE A 53 -7.81 4.48 -5.71
N PHE A 54 -7.61 3.25 -6.17
CA PHE A 54 -8.54 2.53 -7.03
C PHE A 54 -8.88 1.18 -6.40
N THR A 55 -10.17 0.93 -6.19
CA THR A 55 -10.67 -0.38 -5.75
C THR A 55 -11.00 -1.26 -6.96
N SER A 56 -11.22 -2.56 -6.74
CA SER A 56 -11.74 -3.47 -7.77
C SER A 56 -13.08 -2.96 -8.33
N SER A 57 -13.29 -3.01 -9.64
CA SER A 57 -14.59 -2.65 -10.25
C SER A 57 -15.55 -3.85 -10.31
N ILE A 58 -15.02 -5.07 -10.21
CA ILE A 58 -15.74 -6.33 -10.42
C ILE A 58 -15.91 -7.17 -9.15
N ILE A 59 -15.12 -6.92 -8.10
CA ILE A 59 -15.26 -7.59 -6.80
C ILE A 59 -15.83 -6.61 -5.78
N GLU A 60 -17.01 -6.95 -5.26
CA GLU A 60 -17.74 -6.16 -4.26
C GLU A 60 -17.93 -6.95 -2.95
N TYR A 61 -16.85 -7.44 -2.35
CA TYR A 61 -16.88 -8.10 -1.04
C TYR A 61 -16.15 -7.30 0.03
N LYS A 62 -16.53 -7.54 1.29
CA LYS A 62 -15.71 -7.11 2.43
C LYS A 62 -14.34 -7.82 2.39
N ASN A 63 -13.32 -7.09 2.84
CA ASN A 63 -11.97 -7.60 3.08
C ASN A 63 -11.95 -8.95 3.83
N PRO A 64 -10.93 -9.82 3.64
CA PRO A 64 -9.54 -9.52 3.24
C PRO A 64 -9.14 -9.88 1.80
N ILE A 65 -10.04 -10.46 0.99
CA ILE A 65 -9.73 -10.86 -0.38
C ILE A 65 -9.63 -9.66 -1.30
N SER A 66 -10.54 -8.69 -1.15
CA SER A 66 -10.51 -7.47 -1.95
C SER A 66 -9.34 -6.57 -1.52
N LYS A 67 -8.40 -6.34 -2.43
CA LYS A 67 -7.32 -5.36 -2.31
C LYS A 67 -7.68 -4.10 -3.07
N PHE A 68 -7.03 -3.00 -2.72
CA PHE A 68 -7.07 -1.76 -3.48
C PHE A 68 -5.67 -1.33 -3.85
N ILE A 69 -5.58 -0.55 -4.92
CA ILE A 69 -4.34 0.01 -5.42
C ILE A 69 -4.21 1.43 -4.97
N ILE A 70 -3.05 1.76 -4.42
CA ILE A 70 -2.60 3.13 -4.23
C ILE A 70 -1.56 3.40 -5.32
N MET A 71 -1.73 4.50 -6.05
CA MET A 71 -0.81 4.92 -7.10
C MET A 71 -0.57 6.42 -7.02
N GLY A 72 0.66 6.85 -7.25
CA GLY A 72 1.00 8.26 -7.31
C GLY A 72 2.10 8.54 -8.32
N LYS A 73 2.18 9.78 -8.79
CA LYS A 73 3.23 10.27 -9.67
C LYS A 73 4.01 11.36 -8.94
N ASN A 74 5.34 11.28 -8.95
CA ASN A 74 6.16 12.35 -8.38
C ASN A 74 6.34 13.51 -9.37
N ASN A 75 6.98 14.60 -8.93
CA ASN A 75 7.25 15.76 -9.78
C ASN A 75 8.18 15.47 -10.98
N SER A 76 9.00 14.42 -10.91
CA SER A 76 9.85 13.98 -12.04
C SER A 76 9.10 13.09 -13.03
N GLY A 77 7.80 12.92 -12.87
CA GLY A 77 6.95 12.11 -13.74
C GLY A 77 6.97 10.60 -13.49
N LYS A 78 7.75 10.12 -12.51
CA LYS A 78 7.85 8.71 -12.17
C LYS A 78 6.62 8.24 -11.39
N ILE A 79 6.04 7.13 -11.84
CA ILE A 79 4.87 6.50 -11.22
C ILE A 79 5.31 5.47 -10.17
N PHE A 80 4.60 5.46 -9.05
CA PHE A 80 4.75 4.53 -7.94
C PHE A 80 3.40 3.90 -7.65
N TYR A 81 3.37 2.60 -7.42
CA TYR A 81 2.14 1.92 -6.99
C TYR A 81 2.41 0.75 -6.05
N LYS A 82 1.38 0.45 -5.25
CA LYS A 82 1.34 -0.72 -4.39
C LYS A 82 -0.11 -1.11 -4.11
N ASN A 83 -0.37 -2.41 -4.02
CA ASN A 83 -1.62 -2.91 -3.46
C ASN A 83 -1.59 -2.88 -1.93
N MET A 84 -2.76 -2.71 -1.33
CA MET A 84 -2.98 -2.84 0.10
C MET A 84 -4.30 -3.59 0.33
N GLY A 85 -4.35 -4.40 1.39
CA GLY A 85 -5.62 -4.97 1.88
C GLY A 85 -6.16 -4.12 3.02
N GLY A 86 -7.19 -4.63 3.69
CA GLY A 86 -7.79 -3.94 4.82
C GLY A 86 -9.01 -3.12 4.42
N VAL A 87 -9.77 -2.69 5.41
CA VAL A 87 -11.18 -2.30 5.25
C VAL A 87 -11.38 -0.94 4.56
N PHE A 88 -10.33 -0.15 4.32
CA PHE A 88 -10.45 1.17 3.70
C PHE A 88 -11.22 1.16 2.38
N SER A 89 -10.92 0.21 1.48
CA SER A 89 -11.64 0.08 0.20
C SER A 89 -13.12 -0.23 0.38
N TYR A 90 -13.45 -1.05 1.38
CA TYR A 90 -14.84 -1.36 1.72
C TYR A 90 -15.56 -0.13 2.27
N PHE A 91 -14.90 0.67 3.12
CA PHE A 91 -15.47 1.90 3.68
C PHE A 91 -15.68 2.94 2.58
N LEU A 92 -14.72 3.10 1.66
CA LEU A 92 -14.86 3.96 0.49
C LEU A 92 -16.05 3.55 -0.38
N LYS A 93 -16.15 2.26 -0.72
CA LYS A 93 -17.29 1.71 -1.48
C LYS A 93 -18.62 1.86 -0.76
N SER A 94 -18.62 1.76 0.57
CA SER A 94 -19.83 1.92 1.39
C SER A 94 -20.39 3.35 1.34
N ASN A 95 -19.55 4.34 1.00
CA ASN A 95 -19.91 5.71 0.66
C ASN A 95 -20.20 5.92 -0.83
N SER A 96 -20.39 4.83 -1.58
CA SER A 96 -20.65 4.83 -3.03
C SER A 96 -19.52 5.31 -3.92
N TYR A 97 -18.27 5.40 -3.42
CA TYR A 97 -17.09 5.71 -4.23
C TYR A 97 -16.26 4.46 -4.50
N ASP A 98 -15.84 4.27 -5.75
CA ASP A 98 -14.93 3.18 -6.15
C ASP A 98 -13.47 3.63 -6.21
N GLY A 99 -13.23 4.92 -6.38
CA GLY A 99 -11.89 5.52 -6.40
C GLY A 99 -11.84 6.88 -5.71
N LEU A 100 -10.64 7.28 -5.34
CA LEU A 100 -10.32 8.57 -4.73
C LEU A 100 -9.07 9.13 -5.39
N ILE A 101 -9.07 10.41 -5.75
CA ILE A 101 -7.94 11.08 -6.39
C ILE A 101 -7.70 12.41 -5.69
N LEU A 102 -6.45 12.67 -5.36
CA LEU A 102 -5.99 13.93 -4.80
C LEU A 102 -5.23 14.71 -5.87
N LEU A 103 -5.74 15.88 -6.20
CA LEU A 103 -5.15 16.85 -7.12
C LEU A 103 -4.57 18.02 -6.34
N ASN A 104 -3.58 18.68 -6.96
CA ASN A 104 -2.89 19.84 -6.41
C ASN A 104 -2.29 19.54 -5.02
N LYS A 105 -1.98 20.60 -4.27
CA LYS A 105 -1.35 20.54 -2.95
C LYS A 105 -2.10 21.50 -2.04
N SER A 106 -2.30 21.12 -0.78
CA SER A 106 -2.86 22.05 0.21
C SER A 106 -1.78 22.98 0.76
N ASP A 107 -2.13 24.22 1.10
CA ASP A 107 -1.19 25.21 1.66
C ASP A 107 -0.66 24.79 3.04
N PHE A 108 -1.45 24.02 3.79
CA PHE A 108 -1.12 23.56 5.13
C PHE A 108 -1.41 22.06 5.31
N PRO A 109 -0.78 21.40 6.31
CA PRO A 109 -1.05 20.00 6.63
C PRO A 109 -2.54 19.72 6.89
N VAL A 110 -3.15 18.87 6.07
CA VAL A 110 -4.58 18.60 6.07
C VAL A 110 -4.91 17.13 6.36
N GLU A 111 -5.99 16.92 7.11
CA GLU A 111 -6.70 15.67 7.27
C GLU A 111 -7.97 15.70 6.42
N ILE A 112 -8.16 14.68 5.60
CA ILE A 112 -9.35 14.54 4.77
C ILE A 112 -10.31 13.60 5.48
N TYR A 113 -11.56 14.03 5.65
CA TYR A 113 -12.63 13.21 6.22
C TYR A 113 -13.79 13.05 5.23
N ILE A 114 -14.25 11.82 5.06
CA ILE A 114 -15.29 11.43 4.10
C ILE A 114 -16.43 10.72 4.85
N ASP A 115 -17.61 11.32 4.84
CA ASP A 115 -18.88 10.72 5.29
C ASP A 115 -19.99 11.07 4.29
N LYS A 116 -20.33 10.13 3.40
CA LYS A 116 -21.25 10.36 2.27
C LYS A 116 -20.71 11.50 1.39
N ASP A 117 -21.55 12.49 1.11
CA ASP A 117 -21.20 13.70 0.37
C ASP A 117 -20.55 14.79 1.26
N LYS A 118 -20.41 14.55 2.58
CA LYS A 118 -19.68 15.46 3.46
C LYS A 118 -18.19 15.17 3.39
N ILE A 119 -17.48 16.00 2.61
CA ILE A 119 -16.03 15.96 2.46
C ILE A 119 -15.42 17.15 3.20
N LEU A 120 -14.60 16.89 4.22
CA LEU A 120 -13.92 17.92 5.00
C LEU A 120 -12.41 17.90 4.78
N PHE A 121 -11.82 19.09 4.76
CA PHE A 121 -10.39 19.35 4.67
C PHE A 121 -9.96 20.04 5.98
N ASN A 122 -9.72 19.26 7.02
CA ASN A 122 -9.47 19.77 8.37
C ASN A 122 -7.97 19.99 8.59
N GLU A 123 -7.62 21.02 9.36
CA GLU A 123 -6.25 21.16 9.84
C GLU A 123 -5.86 20.00 10.77
N ASN A 124 -4.61 19.56 10.65
CA ASN A 124 -4.04 18.55 11.54
C ASN A 124 -3.56 19.19 12.84
N SER A 125 -4.17 18.79 13.97
CA SER A 125 -3.73 19.20 15.31
C SER A 125 -2.90 18.15 16.03
N ASN A 126 -2.75 16.94 15.47
CA ASN A 126 -1.90 15.92 16.05
C ASN A 126 -0.42 16.29 15.90
N LYS A 127 0.28 16.44 17.02
CA LYS A 127 1.72 16.74 17.08
C LYS A 127 2.60 15.49 17.09
N ASN A 128 2.04 14.32 17.39
CA ASN A 128 2.78 13.06 17.44
C ASN A 128 2.27 12.10 16.36
N HIS A 129 3.08 11.90 15.33
CA HIS A 129 2.76 11.04 14.20
C HIS A 129 3.28 9.61 14.37
N SER A 130 3.34 9.09 15.60
CA SER A 130 3.50 7.64 15.78
C SER A 130 2.26 6.90 15.26
N ASN A 131 2.43 5.62 14.92
CA ASN A 131 1.36 4.78 14.42
C ASN A 131 0.16 4.75 15.37
N SER A 132 0.36 4.32 16.63
CA SER A 132 -0.73 4.23 17.61
C SER A 132 -1.30 5.61 17.99
N SER A 133 -0.45 6.64 18.11
CA SER A 133 -0.90 8.01 18.42
C SER A 133 -1.87 8.51 17.35
N THR A 134 -1.49 8.39 16.07
CA THR A 134 -2.32 8.85 14.95
C THR A 134 -3.61 8.06 14.85
N PHE A 135 -3.54 6.73 14.98
CA PHE A 135 -4.72 5.87 14.98
C PHE A 135 -5.75 6.27 16.06
N ASN A 136 -5.28 6.40 17.31
CA ASN A 136 -6.14 6.75 18.44
C ASN A 136 -6.71 8.17 18.29
N TYR A 137 -5.89 9.12 17.84
CA TYR A 137 -6.32 10.49 17.60
C TYR A 137 -7.45 10.57 16.56
N LEU A 138 -7.32 9.89 15.42
CA LEU A 138 -8.33 9.91 14.35
C LEU A 138 -9.65 9.30 14.81
N ARG A 139 -9.61 8.20 15.58
CA ARG A 139 -10.80 7.58 16.17
C ARG A 139 -11.46 8.44 17.23
N LYS A 140 -10.67 9.08 18.09
CA LYS A 140 -11.18 10.05 19.06
C LYS A 140 -11.89 11.22 18.37
N LYS A 141 -11.35 11.69 17.23
CA LYS A 141 -11.87 12.84 16.49
C LYS A 141 -13.11 12.51 15.65
N TYR A 142 -13.13 11.35 14.98
CA TYR A 142 -14.14 11.02 13.97
C TYR A 142 -15.02 9.80 14.31
N GLY A 143 -14.76 9.12 15.43
CA GLY A 143 -15.47 7.92 15.90
C GLY A 143 -14.82 6.59 15.48
N ASP A 144 -15.35 5.49 16.00
CA ASP A 144 -14.78 4.15 15.80
C ASP A 144 -15.21 3.44 14.51
N ASP A 145 -16.33 3.85 13.91
CA ASP A 145 -16.76 3.37 12.59
C ASP A 145 -15.97 4.04 11.47
N LEU A 146 -14.65 3.97 11.56
CA LEU A 146 -13.69 4.66 10.71
C LEU A 146 -12.66 3.68 10.15
N SER A 147 -12.25 3.93 8.91
CA SER A 147 -11.01 3.41 8.35
C SER A 147 -10.16 4.57 7.85
N SER A 148 -8.89 4.58 8.23
CA SER A 148 -7.98 5.69 7.95
C SER A 148 -6.70 5.21 7.32
N ILE A 149 -6.26 5.93 6.30
CA ILE A 149 -4.90 5.86 5.76
C ILE A 149 -4.15 7.10 6.22
N TYR A 150 -2.94 6.95 6.76
CA TYR A 150 -2.18 8.07 7.30
C TYR A 150 -0.66 7.86 7.19
N ILE A 151 0.05 8.98 7.29
CA ILE A 151 1.50 9.02 7.36
C ILE A 151 2.00 8.88 8.80
N THR A 152 3.28 8.59 8.97
CA THR A 152 3.93 8.41 10.27
C THR A 152 5.18 9.28 10.41
N ASN A 153 5.82 9.25 11.57
CA ASN A 153 7.08 9.96 11.84
C ASN A 153 8.16 9.70 10.78
N SER A 154 8.25 8.48 10.23
CA SER A 154 9.18 8.15 9.15
C SER A 154 8.94 9.00 7.89
N THR A 155 7.68 9.30 7.55
CA THR A 155 7.32 10.19 6.44
C THR A 155 7.66 11.64 6.73
N ILE A 156 7.39 12.13 7.94
CA ILE A 156 7.74 13.49 8.35
C ILE A 156 9.26 13.71 8.25
N LYS A 157 10.04 12.70 8.60
CA LYS A 157 11.51 12.67 8.45
C LYS A 157 11.98 12.39 7.02
N LYS A 158 11.07 12.25 6.06
CA LYS A 158 11.32 12.05 4.62
C LYS A 158 12.13 10.78 4.30
N ASP A 159 11.96 9.72 5.09
CA ASP A 159 12.61 8.45 4.83
C ASP A 159 12.01 7.80 3.58
N ASN A 160 12.81 7.34 2.61
CA ASN A 160 12.27 6.64 1.43
C ASN A 160 11.60 5.30 1.77
N LEU A 161 11.98 4.70 2.90
CA LEU A 161 11.38 3.46 3.42
C LEU A 161 10.13 3.71 4.27
N ALA A 162 9.66 4.95 4.39
CA ALA A 162 8.45 5.27 5.13
C ALA A 162 7.25 4.45 4.61
N ARG A 163 6.46 3.94 5.55
CA ARG A 163 5.21 3.23 5.28
C ARG A 163 4.06 4.23 5.28
N LEU A 164 3.15 4.00 4.35
CA LEU A 164 1.79 4.48 4.45
C LEU A 164 1.01 3.44 5.25
N VAL A 165 0.29 3.87 6.29
CA VAL A 165 -0.37 2.96 7.24
C VAL A 165 -1.88 3.03 7.09
N GLU A 166 -2.54 1.90 7.30
CA GLU A 166 -4.00 1.80 7.42
C GLU A 166 -4.36 1.14 8.75
N ASP A 167 -5.25 1.81 9.51
CA ASP A 167 -5.88 1.32 10.74
C ASP A 167 -4.93 0.61 11.71
N LYS A 168 -3.73 1.16 11.94
CA LYS A 168 -2.64 0.62 12.78
C LYS A 168 -1.94 -0.64 12.24
N TYR A 169 -2.65 -1.56 11.60
CA TYR A 169 -2.14 -2.92 11.37
C TYR A 169 -1.50 -3.13 10.01
N ARG A 170 -1.95 -2.39 8.98
CA ARG A 170 -1.51 -2.62 7.60
C ARG A 170 -0.69 -1.46 7.12
N GLY A 171 0.21 -1.72 6.19
CA GLY A 171 0.88 -0.62 5.50
C GLY A 171 1.62 -1.08 4.28
N CYS A 172 1.98 -0.10 3.47
CA CYS A 172 2.70 -0.31 2.24
C CYS A 172 3.85 0.69 2.13
N SER A 173 4.97 0.25 1.54
CA SER A 173 6.14 1.08 1.27
C SER A 173 6.19 1.46 -0.22
N LYS A 174 7.35 1.92 -0.71
CA LYS A 174 7.61 2.52 -2.04
C LYS A 174 7.24 4.01 -2.16
N ASN A 175 7.59 4.80 -1.14
CA ASN A 175 7.50 6.26 -1.18
C ASN A 175 6.07 6.83 -1.29
N LEU A 176 5.02 5.99 -1.22
CA LEU A 176 3.62 6.43 -1.37
C LEU A 176 3.17 7.37 -0.24
N SER A 177 3.70 7.20 0.98
CA SER A 177 3.45 8.12 2.08
C SER A 177 4.13 9.46 1.89
N ASN A 178 5.36 9.47 1.38
CA ASN A 178 6.06 10.72 1.03
C ASN A 178 5.33 11.47 -0.09
N LEU A 179 4.80 10.77 -1.11
CA LEU A 179 3.97 11.42 -2.15
C LEU A 179 2.67 12.01 -1.59
N LEU A 180 2.05 11.35 -0.61
CA LEU A 180 0.89 11.92 0.08
C LEU A 180 1.29 13.17 0.87
N TYR A 181 2.43 13.13 1.55
CA TYR A 181 2.95 14.25 2.32
C TYR A 181 3.45 15.42 1.47
N GLU A 182 3.95 15.18 0.26
CA GLU A 182 4.27 16.24 -0.72
C GLU A 182 3.04 17.10 -1.05
N LYS A 183 1.84 16.53 -0.95
CA LYS A 183 0.55 17.23 -1.08
C LYS A 183 0.06 17.91 0.20
N ASN A 184 0.86 17.89 1.26
CA ASN A 184 0.50 18.30 2.62
C ASN A 184 -0.68 17.51 3.20
N VAL A 185 -0.91 16.25 2.80
CA VAL A 185 -1.97 15.42 3.38
C VAL A 185 -1.38 14.49 4.45
N ILE A 186 -1.94 14.57 5.65
CA ILE A 186 -1.51 13.77 6.81
C ILE A 186 -2.32 12.47 6.90
N SER A 187 -3.62 12.55 6.66
CA SER A 187 -4.52 11.40 6.71
C SER A 187 -5.71 11.56 5.79
N ILE A 188 -6.28 10.41 5.42
CA ILE A 188 -7.55 10.29 4.72
C ILE A 188 -8.37 9.29 5.54
N SER A 189 -9.50 9.75 6.05
CA SER A 189 -10.38 8.99 6.94
C SER A 189 -11.75 8.86 6.31
N VAL A 190 -12.24 7.63 6.20
CA VAL A 190 -13.55 7.33 5.63
C VAL A 190 -14.41 6.70 6.72
N LYS A 191 -15.59 7.25 6.96
CA LYS A 191 -16.57 6.67 7.88
C LYS A 191 -17.35 5.56 7.21
N LYS A 192 -17.65 4.49 7.95
CA LYS A 192 -18.48 3.41 7.46
C LYS A 192 -19.89 3.91 7.13
N ASN A 193 -20.42 3.50 5.98
CA ASN A 193 -21.77 3.82 5.58
C ASN A 193 -22.48 2.63 4.94
N ASN A 194 -23.71 2.83 4.46
CA ASN A 194 -24.49 1.80 3.77
C ASN A 194 -25.12 2.34 2.46
N LEU A 195 -24.52 3.37 1.84
CA LEU A 195 -25.06 3.98 0.61
C LEU A 195 -24.99 3.03 -0.60
N ARG A 196 -24.05 2.09 -0.58
CA ARG A 196 -23.96 1.01 -1.58
C ARG A 196 -24.09 -0.32 -0.86
N LYS A 197 -25.00 -1.15 -1.35
CA LYS A 197 -25.06 -2.56 -0.97
C LYS A 197 -23.78 -3.24 -1.45
N ILE A 198 -22.94 -3.62 -0.49
CA ILE A 198 -21.77 -4.48 -0.74
C ILE A 198 -22.25 -5.93 -0.66
N ASN A 199 -21.80 -6.76 -1.60
CA ASN A 199 -22.24 -8.14 -1.64
C ASN A 199 -21.80 -8.85 -0.36
N SER A 200 -22.75 -9.58 0.22
CA SER A 200 -22.39 -10.63 1.16
C SER A 200 -21.82 -11.79 0.36
N PRO A 201 -20.70 -12.37 0.76
CA PRO A 201 -20.11 -13.48 0.04
C PRO A 201 -21.05 -14.68 0.11
N SER A 202 -21.66 -15.04 -1.03
CA SER A 202 -22.38 -16.31 -1.19
C SER A 202 -21.42 -17.49 -1.37
N ILE A 203 -20.20 -17.19 -1.81
CA ILE A 203 -19.16 -18.17 -2.08
C ILE A 203 -18.35 -18.37 -0.80
N PHE A 204 -18.76 -19.35 -0.01
CA PHE A 204 -17.96 -19.83 1.11
C PHE A 204 -17.37 -21.19 0.73
N LYS A 205 -16.08 -21.22 0.40
CA LYS A 205 -15.36 -22.48 0.19
C LYS A 205 -14.73 -22.90 1.52
N LYS A 206 -15.09 -24.10 2.00
CA LYS A 206 -14.36 -24.75 3.09
C LYS A 206 -12.97 -25.05 2.57
N ASN A 207 -12.00 -24.22 2.96
CA ASN A 207 -10.61 -24.35 2.55
C ASN A 207 -9.74 -24.44 3.81
N PRO A 208 -9.00 -25.55 4.02
CA PRO A 208 -8.15 -25.72 5.21
C PRO A 208 -6.97 -24.74 5.26
N ASN A 209 -6.62 -24.09 4.15
CA ASN A 209 -5.55 -23.09 4.05
C ASN A 209 -6.05 -21.67 4.39
N ARG A 210 -7.20 -21.53 5.04
CA ARG A 210 -7.72 -20.22 5.44
C ARG A 210 -6.96 -19.70 6.67
N GLN A 211 -6.19 -18.63 6.47
CA GLN A 211 -5.37 -18.02 7.53
C GLN A 211 -5.88 -16.66 8.00
N CYS A 212 -6.65 -15.94 7.18
CA CYS A 212 -7.16 -14.62 7.53
C CYS A 212 -8.64 -14.69 7.89
N ASP A 213 -9.01 -14.05 8.99
CA ASP A 213 -10.41 -13.89 9.38
C ASP A 213 -11.22 -13.19 8.28
N GLY A 214 -12.39 -13.75 7.99
CA GLY A 214 -13.28 -13.26 6.92
C GLY A 214 -12.83 -13.59 5.49
N CYS A 215 -11.72 -14.32 5.27
CA CYS A 215 -11.34 -14.77 3.94
C CYS A 215 -12.30 -15.87 3.44
N ILE A 216 -12.95 -15.62 2.31
CA ILE A 216 -14.04 -16.48 1.80
C ILE A 216 -13.54 -17.66 0.94
N LEU A 217 -12.34 -17.55 0.37
CA LEU A 217 -11.70 -18.56 -0.47
C LEU A 217 -10.65 -19.39 0.26
N GLY A 218 -9.95 -18.80 1.24
CA GLY A 218 -8.69 -19.36 1.78
C GLY A 218 -7.50 -19.16 0.82
N CYS A 219 -6.30 -19.55 1.25
CA CYS A 219 -5.14 -19.55 0.35
C CYS A 219 -5.22 -20.72 -0.65
N PHE A 220 -4.72 -20.53 -1.87
CA PHE A 220 -4.62 -21.58 -2.89
C PHE A 220 -3.74 -22.72 -2.37
N ASP A 221 -2.52 -22.38 -1.92
CA ASP A 221 -1.60 -23.31 -1.25
C ASP A 221 -1.37 -22.93 0.21
N LYS A 222 -1.06 -23.93 1.05
CA LYS A 222 -0.64 -23.71 2.44
C LYS A 222 0.66 -22.91 2.44
N LYS A 223 0.62 -21.69 2.97
CA LYS A 223 1.78 -20.81 3.05
C LYS A 223 2.51 -21.04 4.37
N PHE A 224 3.80 -21.34 4.25
CA PHE A 224 4.80 -21.23 5.31
C PHE A 224 5.86 -20.24 4.84
N HIS A 225 5.62 -18.94 4.92
CA HIS A 225 6.66 -17.98 4.52
C HIS A 225 6.53 -16.67 5.30
N GLU A 226 7.31 -16.55 6.37
CA GLU A 226 8.04 -15.30 6.58
C GLU A 226 9.29 -15.37 5.70
N LYS A 227 9.55 -14.34 4.89
CA LYS A 227 10.90 -14.19 4.34
C LYS A 227 11.78 -13.80 5.51
N GLU A 228 12.76 -14.62 5.83
CA GLU A 228 13.71 -14.26 6.89
C GLU A 228 14.37 -12.91 6.56
N ASN A 229 14.52 -12.10 7.60
CA ASN A 229 15.25 -10.84 7.59
C ASN A 229 15.95 -10.67 8.95
N LEU A 230 16.72 -9.60 9.13
CA LEU A 230 17.47 -9.37 10.38
C LEU A 230 16.57 -9.34 11.63
N PHE A 231 15.30 -8.99 11.47
CA PHE A 231 14.32 -8.89 12.54
C PHE A 231 13.36 -10.10 12.59
N SER A 232 13.67 -11.20 11.90
CA SER A 232 12.95 -12.47 12.06
C SER A 232 13.37 -13.19 13.34
N ILE A 233 12.49 -14.03 13.88
CA ILE A 233 12.83 -14.92 15.00
C ILE A 233 13.92 -15.89 14.52
N LYS A 234 14.92 -16.12 15.37
CA LYS A 234 16.01 -17.07 15.11
C LYS A 234 15.96 -18.17 16.17
N ASN A 235 16.30 -19.39 15.78
CA ASN A 235 16.34 -20.53 16.71
C ASN A 235 17.31 -20.33 17.88
N SER A 236 18.28 -19.42 17.74
CA SER A 236 19.26 -19.08 18.77
C SER A 236 18.77 -18.08 19.82
N TYR A 237 17.57 -17.50 19.66
CA TYR A 237 17.07 -16.48 20.58
C TYR A 237 16.45 -17.10 21.83
N ASN A 238 16.87 -16.61 22.99
CA ASN A 238 16.23 -16.89 24.28
C ASN A 238 15.05 -15.94 24.52
N ASP A 239 14.36 -16.07 25.64
CA ASP A 239 13.18 -15.25 25.96
C ASP A 239 13.49 -13.75 26.02
N ASP A 240 14.65 -13.36 26.56
CA ASP A 240 15.10 -11.97 26.62
C ASP A 240 15.35 -11.37 25.22
N ASP A 241 15.96 -12.15 24.33
CA ASP A 241 16.18 -11.77 22.93
C ASP A 241 14.86 -11.61 22.18
N LEU A 242 13.89 -12.49 22.43
CA LEU A 242 12.54 -12.40 21.85
C LEU A 242 11.80 -11.17 22.36
N GLU A 243 11.89 -10.84 23.65
CA GLU A 243 11.31 -9.63 24.21
C GLU A 243 11.94 -8.37 23.59
N LYS A 244 13.28 -8.35 23.48
CA LYS A 244 14.01 -7.25 22.83
C LYS A 244 13.66 -7.12 21.36
N LEU A 245 13.56 -8.22 20.63
CA LEU A 245 13.12 -8.23 19.24
C LEU A 245 11.71 -7.65 19.08
N ASN A 246 10.79 -8.01 19.96
CA ASN A 246 9.45 -7.46 19.97
C ASN A 246 9.46 -5.95 20.25
N LYS A 247 10.27 -5.47 21.21
CA LYS A 247 10.47 -4.03 21.46
C LYS A 247 11.00 -3.30 20.22
N ILE A 248 11.96 -3.88 19.51
CA ILE A 248 12.49 -3.32 18.25
C ILE A 248 11.39 -3.24 17.19
N LYS A 249 10.65 -4.33 16.97
CA LYS A 249 9.55 -4.38 15.98
C LYS A 249 8.47 -3.34 16.28
N THR A 250 8.03 -3.24 17.54
CA THR A 250 7.05 -2.24 17.98
C THR A 250 7.57 -0.83 17.74
N ARG A 251 8.83 -0.53 18.07
CA ARG A 251 9.43 0.79 17.82
C ARG A 251 9.44 1.16 16.34
N LEU A 252 9.82 0.22 15.48
CA LEU A 252 9.87 0.44 14.03
C LEU A 252 8.47 0.57 13.42
N ASP A 253 7.49 -0.17 13.94
CA ASP A 253 6.09 -0.06 13.52
C ASP A 253 5.47 1.27 13.97
N GLU A 254 5.71 1.70 15.21
CA GLU A 254 5.30 3.01 15.72
C GLU A 254 5.93 4.16 14.94
N TYR A 255 7.19 4.02 14.54
CA TYR A 255 7.86 4.99 13.68
C TYR A 255 7.34 4.95 12.23
N GLY A 256 6.84 3.79 11.79
CA GLY A 256 6.23 3.55 10.49
C GLY A 256 7.23 3.38 9.35
N ILE A 257 8.28 2.58 9.55
CA ILE A 257 9.28 2.25 8.52
C ILE A 257 9.17 0.80 8.03
N ASP A 258 9.51 0.56 6.76
CA ASP A 258 9.55 -0.78 6.17
C ASP A 258 10.72 -1.60 6.73
N ILE A 259 10.41 -2.51 7.65
CA ILE A 259 11.39 -3.35 8.34
C ILE A 259 12.21 -4.24 7.39
N TYR A 260 11.61 -4.70 6.28
CA TYR A 260 12.32 -5.51 5.28
C TYR A 260 13.28 -4.66 4.46
N GLY A 261 12.83 -3.49 4.03
CA GLY A 261 13.67 -2.52 3.34
C GLY A 261 14.83 -2.07 4.22
N LEU A 262 14.56 -1.86 5.51
CA LEU A 262 15.57 -1.44 6.49
C LEU A 262 16.58 -2.55 6.75
N SER A 263 16.12 -3.80 6.95
CA SER A 263 16.99 -4.97 7.10
C SER A 263 18.02 -5.05 5.96
N LYS A 264 17.56 -4.96 4.71
CA LYS A 264 18.44 -4.98 3.54
C LYS A 264 19.43 -3.83 3.50
N SER A 265 19.08 -2.69 4.06
CA SER A 265 19.93 -1.50 4.10
C SER A 265 21.02 -1.65 5.15
N ILE A 266 20.68 -2.21 6.31
CA ILE A 266 21.64 -2.55 7.38
C ILE A 266 22.60 -3.64 6.91
N GLU A 267 22.10 -4.74 6.32
CA GLU A 267 22.93 -5.81 5.77
C GLU A 267 23.89 -5.30 4.69
N PHE A 268 23.38 -4.45 3.79
CA PHE A 268 24.19 -3.81 2.76
C PHE A 268 25.29 -2.95 3.36
N SER A 269 24.95 -2.08 4.33
CA SER A 269 25.92 -1.20 4.97
C SER A 269 26.96 -1.99 5.76
N TYR A 270 26.56 -3.05 6.48
CA TYR A 270 27.50 -3.92 7.18
C TYR A 270 28.48 -4.60 6.22
N LYS A 271 28.01 -5.03 5.05
CA LYS A 271 28.87 -5.73 4.09
C LYS A 271 29.79 -4.81 3.30
N TYR A 272 29.31 -3.63 2.90
CA TYR A 272 29.98 -2.79 1.91
C TYR A 272 30.41 -1.42 2.42
N LEU A 273 29.83 -0.95 3.53
CA LEU A 273 30.05 0.40 4.07
C LEU A 273 30.52 0.38 5.52
N ASN A 274 30.97 -0.76 6.07
CA ASN A 274 31.26 -0.84 7.51
C ASN A 274 32.44 0.04 7.95
N HIS A 275 33.33 0.42 7.03
CA HIS A 275 34.36 1.43 7.29
C HIS A 275 33.77 2.81 7.65
N ILE A 276 32.53 3.09 7.23
CA ILE A 276 31.75 4.30 7.57
C ILE A 276 30.89 4.04 8.80
N TYR A 277 30.11 2.95 8.79
CA TYR A 277 29.07 2.69 9.79
C TYR A 277 29.60 2.08 11.09
N LYS A 278 30.74 1.39 11.03
CA LYS A 278 31.44 0.77 12.17
C LYS A 278 30.52 -0.09 13.03
N PHE A 279 29.64 -0.88 12.41
CA PHE A 279 28.86 -1.86 13.14
C PHE A 279 29.76 -3.03 13.56
N GLU A 280 29.70 -3.40 14.83
CA GLU A 280 30.52 -4.49 15.38
C GLU A 280 30.06 -5.86 14.87
N ASN A 281 28.75 -6.08 14.80
CA ASN A 281 28.10 -7.30 14.32
C ASN A 281 26.64 -6.98 13.93
N LEU A 282 25.80 -8.00 13.74
CA LEU A 282 24.35 -7.86 13.48
C LEU A 282 23.50 -8.68 14.47
N ASN A 283 23.94 -8.75 15.73
CA ASN A 283 23.18 -9.34 16.83
C ASN A 283 22.03 -8.43 17.29
N ILE A 284 21.21 -8.92 18.21
CA ILE A 284 20.00 -8.19 18.64
C ILE A 284 20.31 -6.87 19.35
N ASP A 285 21.42 -6.77 20.10
CA ASP A 285 21.84 -5.55 20.79
C ASP A 285 22.27 -4.46 19.82
N GLN A 286 23.08 -4.84 18.83
CA GLN A 286 23.49 -3.92 17.79
C GLN A 286 22.29 -3.45 16.96
N LEU A 287 21.33 -4.32 16.67
CA LEU A 287 20.08 -3.95 16.00
C LEU A 287 19.21 -3.03 16.86
N ASP A 288 19.13 -3.25 18.17
CA ASP A 288 18.42 -2.35 19.08
C ASP A 288 19.05 -0.94 19.06
N ASN A 289 20.38 -0.87 19.14
CA ASN A 289 21.13 0.39 19.08
C ASN A 289 20.94 1.11 17.74
N ILE A 290 21.07 0.40 16.61
CA ILE A 290 20.87 0.98 15.28
C ILE A 290 19.45 1.54 15.16
N THR A 291 18.43 0.78 15.57
CA THR A 291 17.04 1.20 15.41
C THR A 291 16.66 2.35 16.34
N LYS A 292 17.20 2.43 17.55
CA LYS A 292 17.07 3.62 18.43
C LYS A 292 17.59 4.89 17.75
N LYS A 293 18.76 4.81 17.09
CA LYS A 293 19.34 5.95 16.38
C LYS A 293 18.57 6.33 15.12
N ILE A 294 17.99 5.35 14.41
CA ILE A 294 17.14 5.60 13.23
C ILE A 294 15.86 6.36 13.61
N VAL A 295 15.23 6.04 14.74
CA VAL A 295 13.97 6.70 15.12
C VAL A 295 14.16 8.01 15.87
N SER A 296 15.39 8.29 16.34
CA SER A 296 15.77 9.51 17.06
C SER A 296 15.38 10.80 16.33
N ASP A 297 15.00 11.84 17.08
CA ASP A 297 14.72 13.17 16.52
C ASP A 297 15.98 13.90 16.07
N LYS A 298 17.09 13.68 16.77
CA LYS A 298 18.43 14.13 16.36
C LYS A 298 19.16 12.95 15.72
N LYS A 299 18.73 12.61 14.50
CA LYS A 299 19.26 11.48 13.72
C LYS A 299 20.50 11.92 12.94
N ASP A 300 21.64 11.26 13.17
CA ASP A 300 22.85 11.49 12.38
C ASP A 300 22.62 11.10 10.91
N GLU A 301 23.34 11.75 10.00
CA GLU A 301 23.18 11.57 8.56
C GLU A 301 23.26 10.10 8.13
N ILE A 302 24.21 9.33 8.68
CA ILE A 302 24.39 7.91 8.36
C ILE A 302 23.13 7.08 8.65
N TYR A 303 22.39 7.37 9.73
CA TYR A 303 21.15 6.66 10.04
C TYR A 303 19.97 7.15 9.19
N SER A 304 20.03 8.41 8.73
CA SER A 304 19.11 8.91 7.71
C SER A 304 19.29 8.19 6.37
N ASP A 305 20.53 7.90 6.00
CA ASP A 305 20.84 7.17 4.77
C ASP A 305 20.32 5.73 4.81
N LEU A 306 20.44 5.04 5.95
CA LEU A 306 19.87 3.69 6.13
C LEU A 306 18.36 3.69 5.92
N ALA A 307 17.67 4.71 6.45
CA ALA A 307 16.22 4.85 6.31
C ALA A 307 15.79 5.21 4.87
N CYS A 308 16.74 5.60 4.01
CA CYS A 308 16.50 5.84 2.59
C CYS A 308 16.62 4.59 1.71
N GLY A 309 17.07 3.46 2.27
CA GLY A 309 17.08 2.17 1.58
C GLY A 309 18.37 1.83 0.83
N ARG A 310 18.65 0.54 0.63
CA ARG A 310 19.82 0.03 -0.12
C ARG A 310 20.09 0.73 -1.46
N LYS A 311 19.08 0.93 -2.31
CA LYS A 311 19.28 1.58 -3.62
C LYS A 311 19.76 3.02 -3.50
N TYR A 312 19.32 3.72 -2.45
CA TYR A 312 19.82 5.07 -2.16
C TYR A 312 21.28 5.00 -1.73
N LEU A 313 21.64 4.07 -0.84
CA LEU A 313 23.03 3.85 -0.41
C LEU A 313 23.96 3.50 -1.59
N GLU A 314 23.55 2.59 -2.47
CA GLU A 314 24.29 2.24 -3.70
C GLU A 314 24.58 3.47 -4.55
N LYS A 315 23.58 4.34 -4.75
CA LYS A 315 23.71 5.57 -5.53
C LYS A 315 24.60 6.60 -4.82
N LYS A 316 24.36 6.86 -3.53
CA LYS A 316 25.07 7.87 -2.73
C LYS A 316 26.56 7.55 -2.62
N TYR A 317 26.88 6.30 -2.29
CA TYR A 317 28.25 5.85 -2.07
C TYR A 317 28.91 5.22 -3.31
N LYS A 318 28.25 5.28 -4.48
CA LYS A 318 28.74 4.78 -5.77
C LYS A 318 29.17 3.30 -5.72
N ILE A 319 28.45 2.48 -4.97
CA ILE A 319 28.74 1.05 -4.83
C ILE A 319 27.94 0.24 -5.85
N LYS A 320 28.64 -0.51 -6.70
CA LYS A 320 28.05 -1.53 -7.55
C LYS A 320 27.89 -2.82 -6.74
N SER A 321 26.67 -3.09 -6.29
CA SER A 321 26.35 -4.37 -5.64
C SER A 321 25.89 -5.40 -6.68
N LEU A 322 26.19 -6.67 -6.46
CA LEU A 322 25.57 -7.75 -7.23
C LEU A 322 24.06 -7.70 -6.96
N SER A 323 23.26 -7.54 -8.01
CA SER A 323 21.80 -7.50 -7.92
C SER A 323 21.29 -8.71 -7.14
N ASP A 324 20.30 -8.51 -6.26
CA ASP A 324 19.57 -9.63 -5.65
C ASP A 324 19.20 -10.63 -6.75
N LYS A 325 19.56 -11.91 -6.58
CA LYS A 325 19.11 -13.00 -7.47
C LYS A 325 17.61 -12.80 -7.70
N LYS A 326 17.20 -12.61 -8.96
CA LYS A 326 15.79 -12.38 -9.32
C LYS A 326 14.96 -13.46 -8.63
N GLY A 327 14.16 -13.06 -7.64
CA GLY A 327 13.28 -13.98 -6.93
C GLY A 327 12.38 -14.72 -7.92
N LYS A 328 12.20 -16.03 -7.70
CA LYS A 328 11.43 -17.03 -8.47
C LYS A 328 10.57 -16.46 -9.61
N ASN A 329 10.80 -16.98 -10.83
CA ASN A 329 10.01 -16.85 -12.06
C ASN A 329 8.49 -16.82 -11.81
N MET A 330 7.95 -15.62 -11.57
CA MET A 330 6.52 -15.38 -11.54
C MET A 330 6.24 -14.36 -12.64
N PRO A 331 5.33 -14.67 -13.58
CA PRO A 331 5.00 -13.75 -14.66
C PRO A 331 4.52 -12.42 -14.07
N LYS A 332 5.26 -11.34 -14.33
CA LYS A 332 4.93 -10.01 -13.79
C LYS A 332 3.55 -9.55 -14.27
N ASP A 333 3.13 -9.97 -15.45
CA ASP A 333 1.85 -9.57 -16.02
C ASP A 333 0.66 -10.22 -15.31
N TYR A 334 0.80 -11.45 -14.81
CA TYR A 334 -0.25 -12.11 -14.04
C TYR A 334 -0.50 -11.42 -12.71
N LEU A 335 0.57 -10.90 -12.07
CA LEU A 335 0.42 -10.04 -10.90
C LEU A 335 -0.39 -8.78 -11.20
N LYS A 336 -0.18 -8.15 -12.37
CA LYS A 336 -0.92 -6.94 -12.76
C LYS A 336 -2.40 -7.25 -12.93
N ILE A 337 -2.77 -8.43 -13.42
CA ILE A 337 -4.17 -8.87 -13.51
C ILE A 337 -4.77 -9.07 -12.12
N ILE A 338 -4.08 -9.78 -11.23
CA ILE A 338 -4.52 -9.98 -9.84
C ILE A 338 -4.73 -8.63 -9.13
N ASP A 339 -3.80 -7.69 -9.30
CA ASP A 339 -3.88 -6.34 -8.73
C ASP A 339 -4.99 -5.49 -9.40
N SER A 340 -5.30 -5.72 -10.68
CA SER A 340 -6.41 -5.04 -11.39
C SER A 340 -7.77 -5.51 -10.91
N ALA A 341 -7.95 -6.83 -10.78
CA ALA A 341 -9.14 -7.41 -10.18
C ALA A 341 -9.24 -7.09 -8.67
N GLY A 342 -8.17 -6.55 -8.05
CA GLY A 342 -8.12 -6.25 -6.62
C GLY A 342 -8.25 -7.52 -5.79
N MET A 343 -7.55 -8.59 -6.16
CA MET A 343 -7.56 -9.86 -5.43
C MET A 343 -6.33 -10.03 -4.55
N CYS A 344 -6.47 -10.82 -3.49
CA CYS A 344 -5.31 -11.29 -2.73
C CYS A 344 -4.49 -12.27 -3.59
N LEU A 345 -3.19 -12.00 -3.73
CA LEU A 345 -2.24 -12.86 -4.44
C LEU A 345 -2.31 -14.34 -4.00
N PHE A 346 -2.64 -14.59 -2.74
CA PHE A 346 -2.66 -15.95 -2.20
C PHE A 346 -3.98 -16.67 -2.44
N ALA A 347 -5.02 -16.01 -2.94
CA ALA A 347 -6.30 -16.65 -3.23
C ALA A 347 -6.30 -17.46 -4.56
N THR A 348 -5.21 -17.37 -5.33
CA THR A 348 -5.07 -17.97 -6.67
C THR A 348 -3.65 -18.49 -6.86
N ASN A 349 -3.42 -19.31 -7.88
CA ASN A 349 -2.10 -19.68 -8.36
C ASN A 349 -1.56 -18.56 -9.29
N PRO A 350 -0.56 -17.76 -8.86
CA PRO A 350 -0.10 -16.61 -9.64
C PRO A 350 0.76 -16.98 -10.85
N LYS A 351 0.93 -18.27 -11.15
CA LYS A 351 1.65 -18.77 -12.31
C LYS A 351 0.73 -19.37 -13.38
N ASP A 352 -0.57 -19.44 -13.11
CA ASP A 352 -1.55 -20.08 -13.97
C ASP A 352 -2.67 -19.08 -14.30
N LEU A 353 -2.69 -18.63 -15.56
CA LEU A 353 -3.68 -17.67 -16.02
C LEU A 353 -5.10 -18.20 -15.95
N SER A 354 -5.31 -19.48 -16.27
CA SER A 354 -6.63 -20.11 -16.22
C SER A 354 -7.17 -20.14 -14.79
N ASN A 355 -6.31 -20.47 -13.82
CA ASN A 355 -6.68 -20.40 -12.41
C ASN A 355 -7.06 -18.97 -11.96
N ILE A 356 -6.31 -17.96 -12.40
CA ILE A 356 -6.59 -16.55 -12.10
C ILE A 356 -7.96 -16.16 -12.68
N VAL A 357 -8.20 -16.45 -13.96
CA VAL A 357 -9.47 -16.16 -14.66
C VAL A 357 -10.64 -16.83 -13.95
N ASN A 358 -10.53 -18.13 -13.64
CA ASN A 358 -11.58 -18.87 -12.94
C ASN A 358 -11.88 -18.27 -11.56
N THR A 359 -10.84 -17.86 -10.82
CA THR A 359 -11.00 -17.21 -9.51
C THR A 359 -11.68 -15.85 -9.64
N ILE A 360 -11.33 -15.05 -10.67
CA ILE A 360 -11.98 -13.76 -10.94
C ILE A 360 -13.46 -13.97 -11.26
N ASN A 361 -13.77 -14.90 -12.16
CA ASN A 361 -15.15 -15.21 -12.57
C ASN A 361 -15.99 -15.67 -11.38
N GLU A 362 -15.42 -16.55 -10.55
CA GLU A 362 -16.06 -16.99 -9.31
C GLU A 362 -16.34 -15.80 -8.38
N LEU A 363 -15.35 -14.94 -8.09
CA LEU A 363 -15.54 -13.83 -7.16
C LEU A 363 -16.49 -12.73 -7.70
N SER A 364 -16.50 -12.51 -9.01
CA SER A 364 -17.25 -11.41 -9.61
C SER A 364 -18.62 -11.82 -10.16
N ASN A 365 -18.90 -13.12 -10.28
CA ASN A 365 -20.01 -13.67 -11.06
C ASN A 365 -20.02 -13.15 -12.51
N LEU A 366 -18.84 -13.03 -13.13
CA LEU A 366 -18.63 -12.65 -14.52
C LEU A 366 -18.02 -13.83 -15.30
N ASN A 367 -17.96 -13.70 -16.62
CA ASN A 367 -17.53 -14.77 -17.54
C ASN A 367 -16.37 -14.31 -18.44
N TYR A 368 -15.24 -13.89 -17.85
CA TYR A 368 -14.03 -13.60 -18.61
C TYR A 368 -13.42 -14.90 -19.17
N SER A 369 -12.98 -14.88 -20.41
CA SER A 369 -12.11 -15.90 -20.98
C SER A 369 -10.63 -15.59 -20.71
N THR A 370 -9.74 -16.55 -20.94
CA THR A 370 -8.29 -16.30 -20.95
C THR A 370 -7.91 -15.28 -22.02
N CYS A 371 -8.56 -15.30 -23.18
CA CYS A 371 -8.33 -14.35 -24.27
C CYS A 371 -8.65 -12.89 -23.84
N ASP A 372 -9.74 -12.68 -23.10
CA ASP A 372 -10.09 -11.35 -22.57
C ASP A 372 -8.98 -10.80 -21.67
N VAL A 373 -8.44 -11.66 -20.81
CA VAL A 373 -7.37 -11.28 -19.88
C VAL A 373 -6.04 -11.07 -20.59
N GLU A 374 -5.71 -11.87 -21.61
CA GLU A 374 -4.53 -11.65 -22.46
C GLU A 374 -4.62 -10.30 -23.20
N ASN A 375 -5.80 -9.92 -23.66
CA ASN A 375 -6.02 -8.61 -24.27
C ASN A 375 -5.80 -7.47 -23.25
N LEU A 376 -6.26 -7.64 -22.01
CA LEU A 376 -5.98 -6.69 -20.93
C LEU A 376 -4.48 -6.61 -20.62
N ILE A 377 -3.75 -7.74 -20.60
CA ILE A 377 -2.28 -7.75 -20.41
C ILE A 377 -1.59 -6.90 -21.49
N LYS A 378 -1.96 -7.10 -22.76
CA LYS A 378 -1.41 -6.32 -23.87
C LYS A 378 -1.69 -4.83 -23.70
N GLU A 379 -2.92 -4.48 -23.30
CA GLU A 379 -3.31 -3.08 -23.11
C GLU A 379 -2.58 -2.42 -21.94
N ILE A 380 -2.41 -3.13 -20.81
CA ILE A 380 -1.57 -2.67 -19.70
C ILE A 380 -0.15 -2.38 -20.18
N GLY A 381 0.43 -3.25 -21.02
CA GLY A 381 1.77 -3.03 -21.59
C GLY A 381 1.87 -1.75 -22.44
N LYS A 382 0.82 -1.42 -23.21
CA LYS A 382 0.76 -0.17 -23.97
C LYS A 382 0.66 1.04 -23.06
N LEU A 383 -0.20 0.98 -22.04
CA LEU A 383 -0.39 2.07 -21.08
C LEU A 383 0.91 2.35 -20.29
N GLU A 384 1.59 1.31 -19.81
CA GLU A 384 2.88 1.45 -19.14
C GLU A 384 3.94 2.05 -20.06
N SER A 385 3.99 1.65 -21.33
CA SER A 385 4.92 2.21 -22.32
C SER A 385 4.62 3.67 -22.66
N SER A 386 3.36 4.10 -22.59
CA SER A 386 2.93 5.47 -22.89
C SER A 386 3.13 6.44 -21.71
N LEU A 387 3.36 5.90 -20.51
CA LEU A 387 3.50 6.65 -19.26
C LEU A 387 4.96 6.72 -18.76
N ASN A 388 5.84 5.86 -19.26
CA ASN A 388 7.29 5.96 -19.11
C ASN A 388 7.86 6.85 -20.21
#